data_AF-M1C6Q9-F1
#
_entry.id   AF-M1C6Q9-F1
#
_cell.length_a   1.000
_cell.length_b   1.000
_cell.length_c   1.000
_cell.angle_alpha   90.00
_cell.angle_beta   90.00
_cell.angle_gamma   90.00
#
_symmetry.space_group_name_H-M   'P 1'
#
loop_
_entity.id
_entity.type
_entity.pdbx_description
1 polymer ?
#
loop_
_entity_poly.entity_id
_entity_poly.type
_entity_poly.pdbx_seq_one_letter_code
_entity_poly.pdbx_strand_id
1 'polypeptide(L)'
;MQVFDCFGRQFVLHFEAFSLGMTPVYIAFLRFMGEDNEAKMFNYSLEVGGFGRKLTWQGVPRSIRDSHRKIRDCQDGLIIPRTLAFFFSGGNGEELTLKVIGRIWKEHSTS
;
A
#
# COMPACT_ATOMS: atom_id res chain seq x y z
N MET A 1 -5.78 -3.59 -9.35
CA MET A 1 -6.60 -3.14 -8.21
C MET A 1 -7.26 -4.35 -7.59
N GLN A 2 -7.11 -4.57 -6.28
CA GLN A 2 -7.74 -5.69 -5.56
C GLN A 2 -8.64 -5.13 -4.45
N VAL A 3 -9.82 -5.73 -4.27
CA VAL A 3 -10.79 -5.32 -3.25
C VAL A 3 -10.82 -6.36 -2.14
N PHE A 4 -10.81 -5.92 -0.89
CA PHE A 4 -10.84 -6.74 0.31
C PHE A 4 -12.05 -6.36 1.15
N ASP A 5 -12.76 -7.35 1.67
CA ASP A 5 -13.75 -7.15 2.73
C ASP A 5 -13.10 -7.44 4.09
N CYS A 6 -13.16 -6.47 4.99
CA CYS A 6 -12.66 -6.61 6.34
C CYS A 6 -13.54 -5.82 7.31
N PHE A 7 -13.97 -6.43 8.40
CA PHE A 7 -14.89 -5.82 9.38
C PHE A 7 -16.20 -5.28 8.77
N GLY A 8 -16.71 -5.93 7.71
CA GLY A 8 -17.92 -5.50 6.99
C GLY A 8 -17.74 -4.18 6.22
N ARG A 9 -16.49 -3.82 5.92
CA ARG A 9 -16.12 -2.64 5.13
C ARG A 9 -15.18 -3.05 4.00
N GLN A 10 -15.22 -2.30 2.91
CA GLN A 10 -14.42 -2.57 1.72
C GLN A 10 -13.16 -1.71 1.69
N PHE A 11 -12.04 -2.35 1.33
CA PHE A 11 -10.74 -1.72 1.15
C PHE A 11 -10.20 -2.04 -0.23
N VAL A 12 -9.46 -1.13 -0.83
CA VAL A 12 -8.88 -1.28 -2.17
C VAL A 12 -7.37 -1.17 -2.09
N LEU A 13 -6.66 -2.22 -2.48
CA LEU A 13 -5.22 -2.18 -2.69
C LEU A 13 -4.92 -1.67 -4.10
N HIS A 14 -4.19 -0.58 -4.14
CA HIS A 14 -3.57 -0.05 -5.35
C HIS A 14 -2.11 -0.48 -5.39
N PHE A 15 -1.67 -0.89 -6.57
CA PHE A 15 -0.28 -1.17 -6.89
C PHE A 15 -0.04 -0.64 -8.30
N GLU A 16 0.89 0.31 -8.45
CA GLU A 16 1.18 0.93 -9.75
C GLU A 16 2.65 1.30 -9.88
N ALA A 17 3.13 1.34 -11.12
CA ALA A 17 4.44 1.87 -11.46
C ALA A 17 4.32 3.36 -11.78
N PHE A 18 5.24 4.18 -11.25
CA PHE A 18 5.33 5.60 -11.60
C PHE A 18 6.79 6.08 -11.56
N SER A 19 7.04 7.32 -11.99
CA SER A 19 8.36 7.94 -11.89
C SER A 19 8.36 8.98 -10.80
N LEU A 20 9.24 8.81 -9.80
CA LEU A 20 9.52 9.82 -8.79
C LEU A 20 10.66 10.70 -9.32
N GLY A 21 10.31 11.85 -9.89
CA GLY A 21 11.23 12.63 -10.71
C GLY A 21 11.67 11.82 -11.93
N MET A 22 12.95 11.48 -12.02
CA MET A 22 13.52 10.61 -13.06
C MET A 22 13.67 9.14 -12.63
N THR A 23 13.32 8.79 -11.38
CA THR A 23 13.57 7.46 -10.84
C THR A 23 12.32 6.58 -10.97
N PRO A 24 12.39 5.43 -11.69
CA PRO A 24 11.27 4.51 -11.78
C PRO A 24 11.08 3.78 -10.44
N VAL A 25 9.86 3.79 -9.94
CA VAL A 25 9.46 3.18 -8.67
C VAL A 25 8.10 2.50 -8.80
N TYR A 26 7.81 1.59 -7.88
CA TYR A 26 6.46 1.09 -7.64
C TYR A 26 5.89 1.74 -6.39
N ILE A 27 4.58 1.91 -6.32
CA ILE A 27 3.89 2.30 -5.09
C ILE A 27 2.74 1.35 -4.80
N ALA A 28 2.60 1.00 -3.52
CA ALA A 28 1.47 0.25 -3.01
C ALA A 28 0.80 1.01 -1.86
N PHE A 29 -0.52 1.10 -1.87
CA PHE A 29 -1.28 1.75 -0.79
C PHE A 29 -2.71 1.20 -0.71
N LEU A 30 -3.30 1.29 0.48
CA LEU A 30 -4.65 0.83 0.75
C LEU A 30 -5.60 2.03 0.89
N ARG A 31 -6.75 1.97 0.21
CA ARG A 31 -7.84 2.95 0.35
C ARG A 31 -9.04 2.32 1.02
N PHE A 32 -9.78 3.12 1.77
CA PHE A 32 -11.04 2.74 2.41
C PHE A 32 -12.23 3.20 1.56
N MET A 33 -13.19 2.30 1.28
CA MET A 33 -14.41 2.63 0.55
C MET A 33 -15.49 3.15 1.50
N GLY A 34 -15.34 4.40 1.93
CA GLY A 34 -16.28 5.08 2.83
C GLY A 34 -15.84 6.50 3.15
N GLU A 35 -16.24 7.05 4.28
CA GLU A 35 -15.88 8.42 4.70
C GLU A 35 -14.50 8.52 5.36
N ASP A 36 -13.87 9.69 5.32
CA ASP A 36 -12.56 9.93 5.95
C ASP A 36 -12.58 9.72 7.47
N ASN A 37 -13.66 10.14 8.12
CA ASN A 37 -13.84 9.94 9.56
C ASN A 37 -13.98 8.47 9.94
N GLU A 38 -14.59 7.65 9.07
CA GLU A 38 -14.67 6.20 9.28
C GLU A 38 -13.30 5.54 9.01
N ALA A 39 -12.56 6.03 8.02
CA ALA A 39 -11.26 5.49 7.65
C ALA A 39 -10.25 5.58 8.81
N LYS A 40 -10.32 6.65 9.63
CA LYS A 40 -9.51 6.86 10.84
C LYS A 40 -9.70 5.80 11.92
N MET A 41 -10.77 5.01 11.86
CA MET A 41 -10.98 3.89 12.79
C MET A 41 -10.08 2.68 12.46
N PHE A 42 -9.41 2.72 11.31
CA PHE A 42 -8.60 1.63 10.80
C PHE A 42 -7.16 2.05 10.64
N ASN A 43 -6.27 1.09 10.84
CA ASN A 43 -4.88 1.15 10.43
C ASN A 43 -4.59 -0.01 9.48
N TYR A 44 -3.57 0.17 8.65
CA TYR A 44 -3.05 -0.87 7.79
C TYR A 44 -1.53 -0.85 7.76
N SER A 45 -0.94 -1.99 7.40
CA SER A 45 0.46 -2.08 7.02
C SER A 45 0.61 -2.83 5.71
N LEU A 46 1.54 -2.40 4.86
CA LEU A 46 2.00 -3.12 3.68
C LEU A 46 3.48 -3.44 3.84
N GLU A 47 3.87 -4.65 3.44
CA GLU A 47 5.24 -5.12 3.52
C GLU A 47 5.65 -5.80 2.21
N VAL A 48 6.88 -5.52 1.76
CA VAL A 48 7.60 -6.30 0.76
C VAL A 48 8.93 -6.73 1.32
N GLY A 49 9.39 -7.94 1.00
CA GLY A 49 10.63 -8.44 1.56
C GLY A 49 11.12 -9.73 0.92
N GLY A 50 12.37 -10.05 1.22
CA GLY A 50 13.11 -11.19 0.70
C GLY A 50 14.54 -11.19 1.24
N PHE A 51 15.19 -12.34 1.28
CA PHE A 51 16.60 -12.47 1.71
C PHE A 51 16.90 -11.82 3.07
N GLY A 52 16.00 -11.98 4.05
CA GLY A 52 16.14 -11.43 5.40
C GLY A 52 15.97 -9.90 5.52
N ARG A 53 15.56 -9.22 4.44
CA ARG A 53 15.30 -7.77 4.42
C ARG A 53 13.85 -7.50 4.06
N LYS A 54 13.30 -6.39 4.55
CA LYS A 54 11.93 -5.97 4.26
C LYS A 54 11.77 -4.45 4.30
N LEU A 55 10.82 -3.95 3.54
CA LEU A 55 10.29 -2.60 3.62
C LEU A 55 8.85 -2.68 4.12
N THR A 56 8.51 -1.89 5.13
CA THR A 56 7.17 -1.85 5.71
C THR A 56 6.67 -0.41 5.71
N TRP A 57 5.43 -0.21 5.27
CA TRP A 57 4.68 1.04 5.40
C TRP A 57 3.47 0.80 6.29
N GLN A 58 3.15 1.75 7.16
CA GLN A 58 2.01 1.67 8.06
C GLN A 58 1.33 3.03 8.19
N GLY A 59 0.00 3.03 8.26
CA GLY A 59 -0.77 4.25 8.48
C GLY A 59 -2.28 4.02 8.44
N VAL A 60 -3.02 5.11 8.33
CA VAL A 60 -4.48 5.12 8.18
C VAL A 60 -4.82 5.05 6.69
N PRO A 61 -5.75 4.18 6.25
CA PRO A 61 -6.14 4.14 4.84
C PRO A 61 -6.88 5.42 4.45
N ARG A 62 -6.61 5.95 3.26
CA ARG A 62 -7.32 7.15 2.76
C ARG A 62 -8.70 6.77 2.20
N SER A 63 -9.71 7.58 2.49
CA SER A 63 -11.04 7.42 1.88
C SER A 63 -10.98 7.47 0.35
N ILE A 64 -11.80 6.68 -0.34
CA ILE A 64 -11.98 6.74 -1.80
C ILE A 64 -12.65 8.06 -2.26
N ARG A 65 -13.41 8.71 -1.37
CA ARG A 65 -14.11 9.98 -1.63
C ARG A 65 -13.14 11.17 -1.67
N ASP A 66 -11.94 11.03 -1.10
CA ASP A 66 -10.86 11.99 -1.29
C ASP A 66 -10.36 11.95 -2.75
N SER A 67 -10.03 13.11 -3.32
CA SER A 67 -9.60 13.22 -4.71
C SER A 67 -8.35 12.37 -4.97
N HIS A 68 -8.38 11.51 -6.00
CA HIS A 68 -7.27 10.61 -6.36
C HIS A 68 -5.94 11.36 -6.62
N ARG A 69 -6.00 12.63 -7.07
CA ARG A 69 -4.81 13.45 -7.35
C ARG A 69 -3.89 13.67 -6.14
N LYS A 70 -4.40 13.64 -4.90
CA LYS A 70 -3.57 13.88 -3.71
C LYS A 70 -2.71 12.69 -3.27
N ILE A 71 -3.08 11.44 -3.53
CA ILE A 71 -2.39 10.29 -2.90
C ILE A 71 -1.03 10.01 -3.55
N ARG A 72 -0.99 9.98 -4.89
CA ARG A 72 0.26 9.81 -5.65
C ARG A 72 1.18 11.02 -5.48
N ASP A 73 0.61 12.22 -5.59
CA ASP A 73 1.39 13.46 -5.51
C ASP A 73 1.90 13.72 -4.08
N CYS A 74 1.23 13.20 -3.04
CA CYS A 74 1.69 13.25 -1.65
C CYS A 74 2.55 12.04 -1.22
N GLN A 75 2.82 11.06 -2.10
CA GLN A 75 3.63 9.88 -1.77
C GLN A 75 3.12 9.10 -0.54
N ASP A 76 1.81 9.07 -0.34
CA ASP A 76 1.16 8.48 0.84
C ASP A 76 0.97 6.96 0.67
N GLY A 77 2.09 6.23 0.61
CA GLY A 77 2.12 4.78 0.36
C GLY A 77 3.50 4.15 0.43
N LEU A 78 3.56 2.84 0.33
CA LEU A 78 4.79 2.06 0.27
C LEU A 78 5.47 2.28 -1.09
N ILE A 79 6.51 3.12 -1.13
CA ILE A 79 7.35 3.33 -2.33
C ILE A 79 8.47 2.30 -2.37
N ILE A 80 8.62 1.66 -3.51
CA ILE A 80 9.57 0.56 -3.74
C ILE A 80 10.40 0.90 -4.96
N PRO A 81 11.69 1.26 -4.79
CA PRO A 81 12.61 1.42 -5.90
C PRO A 81 12.63 0.18 -6.79
N ARG A 82 12.66 0.37 -8.12
CA ARG A 82 12.64 -0.73 -9.08
C ARG A 82 13.71 -1.79 -8.78
N THR A 83 14.91 -1.36 -8.40
CA THR A 83 16.02 -2.24 -8.01
C THR A 83 15.68 -3.11 -6.79
N LEU A 84 15.02 -2.56 -5.78
CA LEU A 84 14.58 -3.32 -4.60
C LEU A 84 13.40 -4.24 -4.92
N ALA A 85 12.50 -3.83 -5.81
CA ALA A 85 11.41 -4.68 -6.26
C ALA A 85 11.95 -5.96 -6.92
N PHE A 86 12.93 -5.84 -7.83
CA PHE A 86 13.59 -7.00 -8.43
C PHE A 86 14.40 -7.83 -7.43
N PHE A 87 15.10 -7.17 -6.50
CA PHE A 87 15.80 -7.87 -5.42
C PHE A 87 14.83 -8.74 -4.60
N PHE A 88 13.63 -8.24 -4.27
CA PHE A 88 12.64 -9.02 -3.52
C PHE A 88 11.89 -10.06 -4.35
N SER A 89 11.84 -9.93 -5.68
CA SER A 89 11.22 -10.92 -6.56
C SER A 89 11.98 -12.25 -6.64
N GLY A 90 13.27 -12.27 -6.31
CA GLY A 90 14.09 -13.49 -6.21
C GLY A 90 14.27 -14.28 -7.53
N GLY A 91 13.77 -13.76 -8.65
CA GLY A 91 13.88 -14.35 -9.98
C GLY A 91 14.99 -13.75 -10.84
N ASN A 92 15.05 -14.15 -12.11
CA ASN A 92 16.14 -13.81 -13.04
C ASN A 92 16.07 -12.38 -13.62
N GLY A 93 15.15 -11.54 -13.12
CA GLY A 93 14.98 -10.14 -13.56
C GLY A 93 14.11 -9.94 -14.81
N GLU A 94 13.60 -11.02 -15.42
CA GLU A 94 12.75 -10.96 -16.62
C GLU A 94 11.29 -10.63 -16.30
N GLU A 95 10.77 -11.09 -15.16
CA GLU A 95 9.41 -10.82 -14.70
C GLU A 95 9.40 -10.37 -13.22
N LEU A 96 8.57 -9.37 -12.91
CA LEU A 96 8.42 -8.86 -11.54
C LEU A 96 7.43 -9.72 -10.75
N THR A 97 7.93 -10.67 -9.97
CA THR A 97 7.15 -11.50 -9.04
C THR A 97 7.20 -10.95 -7.61
N LEU A 98 6.71 -9.72 -7.41
CA LEU A 98 6.77 -9.06 -6.10
C LEU A 98 5.57 -9.44 -5.21
N LYS A 99 5.83 -10.06 -4.05
CA LYS A 99 4.79 -10.36 -3.05
C LYS A 99 4.62 -9.18 -2.09
N VAL A 100 3.44 -8.58 -2.10
CA VAL A 100 3.01 -7.57 -1.11
C VAL A 100 2.16 -8.25 -0.04
N ILE A 101 2.53 -8.10 1.23
CA ILE A 101 1.78 -8.63 2.38
C ILE A 101 1.09 -7.47 3.08
N GLY A 102 -0.21 -7.60 3.32
CA GLY A 102 -1.03 -6.57 3.96
C GLY A 102 -1.65 -7.04 5.28
N ARG A 103 -1.81 -6.12 6.23
CA ARG A 103 -2.62 -6.32 7.45
C ARG A 103 -3.51 -5.09 7.66
N ILE A 104 -4.76 -5.32 8.07
CA ILE A 104 -5.73 -4.28 8.44
C ILE A 104 -6.18 -4.56 9.88
N TRP A 105 -6.30 -3.52 10.70
CA TRP A 105 -6.87 -3.63 12.05
C TRP A 105 -7.63 -2.37 12.43
N LYS A 106 -8.56 -2.50 13.38
CA LYS A 106 -9.23 -1.36 14.01
C LYS A 106 -8.47 -0.93 15.25
N GLU A 107 -8.42 0.37 15.53
CA GLU A 107 -8.06 0.80 16.88
C GLU A 107 -9.20 0.48 17.83
N HIS A 108 -8.88 -0.19 18.94
CA HIS A 108 -9.84 -0.34 20.02
C HIS A 108 -10.01 1.04 20.66
N SER A 109 -11.21 1.60 20.58
CA SER A 109 -11.61 2.66 21.50
C SER A 109 -11.47 2.10 22.91
N THR A 110 -10.45 2.56 23.63
CA THR A 110 -10.37 2.39 25.07
C THR A 110 -11.51 3.22 25.64
N SER A 111 -12.60 2.54 25.96
CA SER A 111 -13.70 3.09 26.76
C SER A 111 -13.25 3.29 28.21
#